data_AF-A0A4S4GNN5-F1
#
_entry.id   AF-A0A4S4GNN5-F1
#
_cell.length_a   1.000
_cell.length_b   1.000
_cell.length_c   1.000
_cell.angle_alpha   90.00
_cell.angle_beta   90.00
_cell.angle_gamma   90.00
#
_symmetry.space_group_name_H-M   'P 1'
#
loop_
_entity.id
_entity.type
_entity.pdbx_description
1 polymer ?
#
loop_
_entity_poly.entity_id
_entity_poly.type
_entity_poly.pdbx_seq_one_letter_code
_entity_poly.pdbx_strand_id
1 'polypeptide(L)'
;MNKHKFEYFLNAVHYCMWLFERKFGFFIGKIVDFFLAPIPKFLFTKNMKKRYYDNMRKSQPQLDDLFYGKKSGFSIGLAHHNFGAFYSIYPCFFSFVIEGLYIKCNGEMNTFIISIIFFIPIGICSIPSYKAVFSNDKYLQYFKLFEKEDELWHKKWKRRTIAFILGAIASLLLGIITAYAIVIS
;
A
#
# COMPACT_ATOMS: atom_id res chain seq x y z
N MET A 1 4.33 -19.57 18.48
CA MET A 1 3.50 -19.93 17.30
C MET A 1 2.78 -18.74 16.66
N ASN A 2 2.15 -17.83 17.42
CA ASN A 2 1.35 -16.71 16.86
C ASN A 2 2.16 -15.63 16.15
N LYS A 3 3.38 -15.33 16.61
CA LYS A 3 4.26 -14.32 16.00
C LYS A 3 4.65 -14.65 14.55
N HIS A 4 5.04 -15.90 14.28
CA HIS A 4 5.37 -16.34 12.92
C HIS A 4 4.15 -16.32 11.98
N LYS A 5 2.96 -16.68 12.48
CA LYS A 5 1.71 -16.61 11.70
C LYS A 5 1.34 -15.16 11.35
N PHE A 6 1.47 -14.24 12.30
CA PHE A 6 1.23 -12.81 12.09
C PHE A 6 2.23 -12.20 11.10
N GLU A 7 3.52 -12.50 11.28
CA GLU A 7 4.58 -12.03 10.38
C GLU A 7 4.37 -12.54 8.95
N TYR A 8 4.10 -13.84 8.78
CA TYR A 8 3.78 -14.44 7.49
C TYR A 8 2.57 -13.76 6.84
N PHE A 9 1.50 -13.55 7.61
CA PHE A 9 0.26 -12.93 7.10
C PHE A 9 0.52 -11.51 6.57
N LEU A 10 1.15 -10.65 7.36
CA LEU A 10 1.40 -9.26 6.94
C LEU A 10 2.34 -9.18 5.74
N ASN A 11 3.40 -10.01 5.71
CA ASN A 11 4.31 -10.05 4.57
C ASN A 11 3.62 -10.59 3.31
N ALA A 12 2.71 -11.56 3.41
CA ALA A 12 1.94 -12.06 2.27
C ALA A 12 0.96 -11.01 1.73
N VAL A 13 0.33 -10.24 2.62
CA VAL A 13 -0.52 -9.09 2.26
C VAL A 13 0.30 -8.03 1.52
N HIS A 14 1.44 -7.62 2.09
CA HIS A 14 2.35 -6.64 1.50
C HIS A 14 2.92 -7.10 0.15
N TYR A 15 3.28 -8.37 0.02
CA TYR A 15 3.71 -8.96 -1.25
C TYR A 15 2.63 -8.88 -2.33
N CYS A 16 1.38 -9.22 -1.99
CA CYS A 16 0.28 -9.14 -2.94
C CYS A 16 -0.05 -7.70 -3.34
N MET A 17 0.10 -6.72 -2.42
CA MET A 17 0.01 -5.31 -2.75
C MET A 17 1.12 -4.90 -3.73
N TRP A 18 2.37 -5.30 -3.48
CA TRP A 18 3.47 -5.04 -4.42
C TRP A 18 3.24 -5.66 -5.80
N LEU A 19 2.75 -6.90 -5.88
CA LEU A 19 2.38 -7.51 -7.15
C LEU A 19 1.28 -6.74 -7.88
N PHE A 20 0.31 -6.18 -7.14
CA PHE A 20 -0.74 -5.34 -7.70
C PHE A 20 -0.15 -4.03 -8.24
N GLU A 21 0.66 -3.31 -7.46
CA GLU A 21 1.31 -2.06 -7.89
C GLU A 21 2.15 -2.27 -9.15
N ARG A 22 2.92 -3.36 -9.22
CA ARG A 22 3.70 -3.70 -10.41
C ARG A 22 2.84 -3.92 -11.65
N LYS A 23 1.74 -4.69 -11.51
CA LYS A 23 0.82 -4.96 -12.61
C LYS A 23 0.11 -3.70 -13.07
N PHE A 24 -0.29 -2.86 -12.12
CA PHE A 24 -0.93 -1.59 -12.39
C PHE A 24 0.04 -0.62 -13.08
N GLY A 25 1.27 -0.47 -12.58
CA GLY A 25 2.31 0.34 -13.21
C GLY A 25 2.61 -0.10 -14.65
N PHE A 26 2.71 -1.41 -14.89
CA PHE A 26 2.89 -1.94 -16.25
C PHE A 26 1.69 -1.63 -17.16
N PHE A 27 0.47 -1.74 -16.64
CA PHE A 27 -0.74 -1.38 -17.38
C PHE A 27 -0.79 0.11 -17.74
N ILE A 28 -0.47 0.99 -16.79
CA ILE A 28 -0.37 2.43 -17.03
C ILE A 28 0.73 2.75 -18.04
N GLY A 29 1.89 2.07 -17.95
CA GLY A 29 2.97 2.21 -18.93
C GLY A 29 2.50 1.94 -20.36
N LYS A 30 1.75 0.87 -20.58
CA LYS A 30 1.16 0.57 -21.90
C LYS A 30 0.20 1.64 -22.41
N ILE A 31 -0.60 2.23 -21.51
CA ILE A 31 -1.50 3.32 -21.87
C ILE A 31 -0.70 4.54 -22.31
N VAL A 32 0.33 4.91 -21.54
CA VAL A 32 1.22 6.03 -21.88
C VAL A 32 1.91 5.79 -23.22
N ASP A 33 2.46 4.59 -23.44
CA ASP A 33 3.09 4.22 -24.71
C ASP A 33 2.12 4.34 -25.88
N PHE A 34 0.87 3.90 -25.72
CA PHE A 34 -0.17 4.02 -26.74
C PHE A 34 -0.43 5.49 -27.12
N PHE A 35 -0.54 6.39 -26.14
CA PHE A 35 -0.76 7.81 -26.39
C PHE A 35 0.46 8.52 -26.98
N LEU A 36 1.68 8.08 -26.64
CA LEU A 36 2.91 8.68 -27.14
C LEU A 36 3.38 8.09 -28.48
N ALA A 37 2.93 6.90 -28.87
CA ALA A 37 3.31 6.23 -30.11
C ALA A 37 3.14 7.07 -31.40
N PRO A 38 2.14 7.96 -31.54
CA PRO A 38 2.02 8.84 -32.70
C PRO A 38 3.17 9.84 -32.84
N ILE A 39 3.78 10.29 -31.74
CA ILE A 39 4.79 11.36 -31.75
C ILE A 39 6.02 10.95 -32.58
N PRO A 40 6.71 9.83 -32.31
CA PRO A 40 7.82 9.40 -33.14
C PRO A 40 7.36 9.08 -34.56
N LYS A 41 6.13 8.56 -34.75
CA LYS A 41 5.63 8.14 -36.06
C LYS A 41 5.48 9.34 -37.01
N PHE A 42 4.86 10.41 -36.54
CA PHE A 42 4.47 11.57 -37.36
C PHE A 42 5.44 12.74 -37.28
N LEU A 43 6.08 13.00 -36.13
CA LEU A 43 6.88 14.21 -35.92
C LEU A 43 8.38 14.02 -36.14
N PHE A 44 8.89 12.77 -36.16
CA PHE A 44 10.34 12.53 -36.19
C PHE A 44 10.87 12.16 -37.59
N THR A 45 12.01 12.76 -37.95
CA THR A 45 12.81 12.36 -39.12
C THR A 45 13.46 10.97 -38.93
N LYS A 46 13.98 10.36 -40.00
CA LYS A 46 14.62 9.02 -39.95
C LYS A 46 15.75 8.93 -38.92
N ASN A 47 16.61 9.95 -38.84
CA ASN A 47 17.71 10.01 -37.89
C ASN A 47 17.21 10.18 -36.44
N MET A 48 16.17 11.00 -36.24
CA MET A 48 15.53 11.17 -34.93
C MET A 48 14.85 9.89 -34.44
N LYS A 49 14.13 9.18 -35.33
CA LYS A 49 13.52 7.87 -35.02
C LYS A 49 14.57 6.87 -34.54
N LYS A 50 15.68 6.73 -35.29
CA LYS A 50 16.77 5.83 -34.91
C LYS A 50 17.34 6.19 -33.53
N ARG A 51 17.68 7.46 -33.30
CA ARG A 51 18.20 7.94 -32.02
C ARG A 51 17.21 7.72 -30.86
N TYR A 52 15.93 7.98 -31.10
CA TYR A 52 14.88 7.80 -30.10
C TYR A 52 14.76 6.34 -29.64
N TYR A 53 14.61 5.40 -30.56
CA TYR A 53 14.48 3.98 -30.21
C TYR A 53 15.77 3.39 -29.63
N ASP A 54 16.94 3.83 -30.12
CA ASP A 54 18.22 3.44 -29.54
C ASP A 54 18.36 3.91 -28.08
N ASN A 55 17.95 5.15 -27.79
CA ASN A 55 17.95 5.68 -26.43
C ASN A 55 16.92 4.97 -25.54
N MET A 56 15.69 4.75 -26.02
CA MET A 56 14.68 4.00 -25.26
C MET A 56 15.21 2.62 -24.84
N ARG A 57 15.80 1.87 -25.77
CA ARG A 57 16.36 0.55 -25.49
C ARG A 57 17.52 0.60 -24.48
N LYS A 58 18.37 1.64 -24.54
CA LYS A 58 19.47 1.83 -23.57
C LYS A 58 18.96 2.20 -22.19
N SER A 59 17.90 3.01 -22.12
CA SER A 59 17.32 3.50 -20.85
C SER A 59 16.32 2.50 -20.24
N GLN A 60 15.79 1.54 -21.00
CA GLN A 60 14.78 0.59 -20.52
C GLN A 60 15.18 -0.14 -19.24
N PRO A 61 16.41 -0.69 -19.09
CA PRO A 61 16.78 -1.40 -17.85
C PRO A 61 16.80 -0.47 -16.62
N GLN A 62 17.20 0.78 -16.79
CA GLN A 62 17.22 1.78 -15.72
C GLN A 62 15.80 2.17 -15.31
N LEU A 63 14.90 2.33 -16.29
CA LEU A 63 13.48 2.57 -16.05
C LEU A 63 12.82 1.37 -15.36
N ASP A 64 13.14 0.14 -15.79
CA ASP A 64 12.60 -1.07 -15.19
C ASP A 64 13.02 -1.21 -13.73
N ASP A 65 14.27 -0.91 -13.39
CA ASP A 65 14.73 -0.89 -11.99
C ASP A 65 14.07 0.25 -11.20
N LEU A 66 14.00 1.46 -11.77
CA LEU A 66 13.34 2.61 -11.15
C LEU A 66 11.86 2.33 -10.83
N PHE A 67 11.13 1.66 -11.71
CA PHE A 67 9.70 1.41 -11.50
C PHE A 67 9.42 0.11 -10.74
N TYR A 68 10.19 -0.94 -10.98
CA TYR A 68 9.87 -2.31 -10.55
C TYR A 68 10.92 -2.96 -9.64
N GLY A 69 12.03 -2.28 -9.36
CA GLY A 69 13.06 -2.72 -8.44
C GLY A 69 12.48 -3.10 -7.08
N LYS A 70 12.87 -4.27 -6.55
CA LYS A 70 12.25 -4.85 -5.34
C LYS A 70 12.62 -4.12 -4.04
N LYS A 71 13.67 -3.29 -4.06
CA LYS A 71 14.19 -2.57 -2.88
C LYS A 71 13.89 -1.07 -2.89
N SER A 72 14.05 -0.45 -4.05
CA SER A 72 13.99 1.00 -4.23
C SER A 72 13.11 1.44 -5.38
N GLY A 73 12.41 0.50 -6.03
CA GLY A 73 11.53 0.82 -7.15
C GLY A 73 10.26 1.53 -6.70
N PHE A 74 9.67 2.30 -7.61
CA PHE A 74 8.43 3.04 -7.36
C PHE A 74 7.28 2.14 -6.88
N SER A 75 7.12 0.96 -7.50
CA SER A 75 6.07 0.01 -7.14
C SER A 75 6.20 -0.53 -5.72
N ILE A 76 7.43 -0.74 -5.22
CA ILE A 76 7.63 -1.20 -3.83
C ILE A 76 7.39 -0.06 -2.84
N GLY A 77 7.79 1.18 -3.19
CA GLY A 77 7.47 2.38 -2.41
C GLY A 77 5.96 2.58 -2.24
N LEU A 78 5.19 2.49 -3.33
CA LEU A 78 3.73 2.55 -3.27
C LEU A 78 3.15 1.41 -2.42
N ALA A 79 3.66 0.18 -2.56
CA ALA A 79 3.20 -0.93 -1.76
C ALA A 79 3.48 -0.74 -0.25
N HIS A 80 4.63 -0.16 0.11
CA HIS A 80 4.93 0.22 1.50
C HIS A 80 3.93 1.25 2.03
N HIS A 81 3.68 2.31 1.25
CA HIS A 81 2.75 3.37 1.63
C HIS A 81 1.32 2.82 1.79
N ASN A 82 0.82 2.10 0.79
CA ASN A 82 -0.53 1.53 0.81
C ASN A 82 -0.71 0.51 1.92
N PHE A 83 0.28 -0.37 2.16
CA PHE A 83 0.25 -1.29 3.29
C PHE A 83 0.15 -0.54 4.62
N GLY A 84 1.01 0.46 4.82
CA GLY A 84 1.02 1.31 6.02
C GLY A 84 -0.30 2.04 6.23
N ALA A 85 -0.86 2.65 5.17
CA ALA A 85 -2.14 3.34 5.19
C ALA A 85 -3.29 2.40 5.58
N PHE A 86 -3.48 1.28 4.87
CA PHE A 86 -4.58 0.35 5.17
C PHE A 86 -4.44 -0.30 6.55
N TYR A 87 -3.22 -0.65 6.97
CA TYR A 87 -2.99 -1.19 8.30
C TYR A 87 -3.32 -0.17 9.40
N SER A 88 -2.98 1.10 9.19
CA SER A 88 -3.18 2.18 10.19
C SER A 88 -4.64 2.54 10.41
N ILE A 89 -5.52 2.23 9.45
CA ILE A 89 -6.97 2.47 9.59
C ILE A 89 -7.60 1.57 10.67
N TYR A 90 -7.08 0.36 10.88
CA TYR A 90 -7.62 -0.55 11.90
C TYR A 90 -7.56 0.06 13.32
N PRO A 91 -6.42 0.60 13.78
CA PRO A 91 -6.33 1.35 15.03
C PRO A 91 -7.23 2.59 15.12
N CYS A 92 -7.53 3.26 13.99
CA CYS A 92 -8.40 4.45 13.99
C CYS A 92 -9.79 4.17 14.55
N PHE A 93 -10.28 2.92 14.51
CA PHE A 93 -11.51 2.53 15.18
C PHE A 93 -11.50 2.92 16.67
N PHE A 94 -10.41 2.65 17.38
CA PHE A 94 -10.27 3.02 18.79
C PHE A 94 -10.23 4.54 18.97
N SER A 95 -9.59 5.25 18.04
CA SER A 95 -9.56 6.72 18.04
C SER A 95 -10.97 7.31 17.96
N PHE A 96 -11.83 6.79 17.07
CA PHE A 96 -13.23 7.23 16.98
C PHE A 96 -14.04 6.93 18.25
N VAL A 97 -13.82 5.78 18.88
CA VAL A 97 -14.48 5.46 20.17
C VAL A 97 -14.07 6.45 21.26
N ILE A 98 -12.78 6.74 21.37
CA ILE A 98 -12.25 7.71 22.34
C ILE A 98 -12.77 9.12 22.05
N GLU A 99 -12.79 9.53 20.79
CA GLU A 99 -13.34 10.80 20.33
C GLU A 99 -14.83 10.95 20.71
N GLY A 100 -15.66 9.94 20.43
CA GLY A 100 -17.07 9.97 20.80
C GLY A 100 -17.30 10.09 22.30
N LEU A 101 -16.53 9.35 23.11
CA LEU A 101 -16.59 9.45 24.58
C LEU A 101 -16.15 10.82 25.08
N TYR A 102 -15.08 11.38 24.51
CA TYR A 102 -14.59 12.69 24.88
C TYR A 102 -15.64 13.77 24.59
N ILE A 103 -16.22 13.78 23.40
CA ILE A 103 -17.28 14.72 23.02
C ILE A 103 -18.49 14.59 23.95
N LYS A 104 -18.92 13.37 24.27
CA LYS A 104 -20.04 13.15 25.20
C LYS A 104 -19.79 13.73 26.60
N CYS A 105 -18.56 13.64 27.10
CA CYS A 105 -18.21 14.10 28.44
C CYS A 105 -17.87 15.60 28.51
N ASN A 106 -17.32 16.18 27.44
CA ASN A 106 -16.70 17.50 27.46
C ASN A 106 -17.33 18.50 26.46
N GLY A 107 -18.21 18.05 25.58
CA GLY A 107 -18.88 18.85 24.56
C GLY A 107 -17.98 19.15 23.36
N GLU A 108 -17.04 20.08 23.51
CA GLU A 108 -16.17 20.52 22.43
C GLU A 108 -14.74 19.98 22.56
N MET A 109 -14.11 19.73 21.42
CA MET A 109 -12.75 19.21 21.34
C MET A 109 -11.91 20.07 20.40
N ASN A 110 -10.73 20.51 20.88
CA ASN A 110 -9.81 21.26 20.03
C ASN A 110 -8.98 20.33 19.13
N THR A 111 -8.39 20.90 18.09
CA THR A 111 -7.59 20.17 17.09
C THR A 111 -6.38 19.44 17.68
N PHE A 112 -5.81 19.95 18.77
CA PHE A 112 -4.67 19.33 19.44
C PHE A 112 -5.05 17.99 20.10
N ILE A 113 -6.19 17.96 20.80
CA ILE A 113 -6.71 16.74 21.42
C ILE A 113 -7.11 15.72 20.36
N ILE A 114 -7.76 16.15 19.27
CA ILE A 114 -8.05 15.28 18.10
C ILE A 114 -6.76 14.62 17.61
N SER A 115 -5.71 15.41 17.42
CA SER A 115 -4.43 14.91 16.93
C SER A 115 -3.85 13.83 17.86
N ILE A 116 -3.90 14.04 19.17
CA ILE A 116 -3.44 13.05 20.16
C ILE A 116 -4.25 11.74 20.07
N ILE A 117 -5.58 11.85 20.01
CA ILE A 117 -6.49 10.70 19.95
C ILE A 117 -6.25 9.84 18.71
N PHE A 118 -5.86 10.43 17.59
CA PHE A 118 -5.53 9.68 16.37
C PHE A 118 -4.08 9.20 16.34
N PHE A 119 -3.10 10.06 16.66
CA PHE A 119 -1.69 9.69 16.52
C PHE A 119 -1.22 8.63 17.52
N ILE A 120 -1.70 8.65 18.77
CA ILE A 120 -1.25 7.68 19.78
C ILE A 120 -1.63 6.23 19.41
N PRO A 121 -2.90 5.90 19.14
CA PRO A 121 -3.28 4.53 18.77
C PRO A 121 -2.60 4.06 17.49
N ILE A 122 -2.54 4.92 16.46
CA ILE A 122 -1.87 4.60 15.20
C ILE A 122 -0.38 4.31 15.45
N GLY A 123 0.31 5.16 16.21
CA GLY A 123 1.72 5.01 16.53
C GLY A 123 2.02 3.70 17.25
N ILE A 124 1.29 3.42 18.34
CA ILE A 124 1.49 2.21 19.15
C ILE A 124 1.23 0.95 18.32
N CYS A 125 0.11 0.92 17.59
CA CYS A 125 -0.29 -0.25 16.81
C CYS A 125 0.57 -0.47 15.55
N SER A 126 1.29 0.55 15.07
CA SER A 126 2.22 0.44 13.94
C SER A 126 3.55 -0.23 14.30
N ILE A 127 3.95 -0.22 15.57
CA ILE A 127 5.19 -0.88 16.04
C ILE A 127 5.23 -2.37 15.65
N PRO A 128 4.21 -3.21 15.95
CA PRO A 128 4.24 -4.63 15.60
C PRO A 128 4.23 -4.89 14.08
N SER A 129 3.50 -4.10 13.28
CA SER A 129 3.51 -4.28 11.82
C SER A 129 4.84 -3.90 11.20
N TYR A 130 5.44 -2.79 11.66
CA TYR A 130 6.77 -2.39 11.26
C TYR A 130 7.82 -3.46 11.58
N LYS A 131 7.77 -4.03 12.79
CA LYS A 131 8.68 -5.09 13.22
C LYS A 131 8.51 -6.40 12.44
N ALA A 132 7.30 -6.66 11.96
CA ALA A 132 6.97 -7.85 11.19
C ALA A 132 7.41 -7.74 9.72
N VAL A 133 7.23 -6.57 9.10
CA VAL A 133 7.42 -6.40 7.65
C VAL A 133 8.73 -5.71 7.30
N PHE A 134 9.04 -4.58 7.95
CA PHE A 134 10.09 -3.66 7.50
C PHE A 134 11.41 -3.78 8.24
N SER A 135 11.41 -4.27 9.49
CA SER A 135 12.65 -4.44 10.25
C SER A 135 13.63 -5.38 9.54
N ASN A 136 14.86 -4.91 9.30
CA ASN A 136 15.93 -5.65 8.63
C ASN A 136 15.53 -6.21 7.26
N ASP A 137 14.69 -5.48 6.52
CA ASP A 137 14.21 -5.86 5.19
C ASP A 137 13.57 -7.27 5.14
N LYS A 138 12.91 -7.69 6.22
CA LYS A 138 12.25 -9.00 6.33
C LYS A 138 11.33 -9.31 5.15
N TYR A 139 10.58 -8.31 4.67
CA TYR A 139 9.71 -8.49 3.51
C TYR A 139 10.44 -9.08 2.30
N LEU A 140 11.71 -8.74 2.06
CA LEU A 140 12.49 -9.32 0.96
C LEU A 140 12.73 -10.83 1.13
N GLN A 141 12.90 -11.29 2.37
CA GLN A 141 13.08 -12.72 2.66
C GLN A 141 11.79 -13.48 2.38
N TYR A 142 10.65 -12.93 2.79
CA TYR A 142 9.34 -13.51 2.50
C TYR A 142 8.97 -13.42 1.02
N PHE A 143 9.34 -12.35 0.31
CA PHE A 143 9.10 -12.24 -1.13
C PHE A 143 9.79 -13.37 -1.89
N LYS A 144 11.04 -13.70 -1.52
CA LYS A 144 11.76 -14.86 -2.10
C LYS A 144 11.08 -16.19 -1.82
N LEU A 145 10.40 -16.33 -0.68
CA LEU A 145 9.60 -17.51 -0.36
C LEU A 145 8.34 -17.56 -1.24
N PHE A 146 7.59 -16.46 -1.28
CA PHE A 146 6.30 -16.37 -1.98
C PHE A 146 6.41 -16.42 -3.50
N GLU A 147 7.55 -16.01 -4.06
CA GLU A 147 7.81 -16.14 -5.50
C GLU A 147 7.91 -17.60 -5.97
N LYS A 148 8.15 -18.54 -5.05
CA LYS A 148 8.23 -19.98 -5.36
C LYS A 148 6.90 -20.70 -5.16
N GLU A 149 5.90 -20.02 -4.62
CA GLU A 149 4.58 -20.59 -4.36
C GLU A 149 3.80 -20.76 -5.67
N ASP A 150 2.77 -21.60 -5.64
CA ASP A 150 1.97 -21.91 -6.81
C ASP A 150 0.88 -20.86 -7.10
N GLU A 151 0.21 -21.01 -8.25
CA GLU A 151 -0.86 -20.10 -8.65
C GLU A 151 -2.04 -20.11 -7.66
N LEU A 152 -2.32 -21.25 -7.03
CA LEU A 152 -3.40 -21.40 -6.05
C LEU A 152 -3.11 -20.55 -4.81
N TRP A 153 -1.88 -20.57 -4.32
CA TRP A 153 -1.40 -19.72 -3.24
C TRP A 153 -1.58 -18.24 -3.59
N HIS A 154 -1.12 -17.82 -4.77
CA HIS A 154 -1.23 -16.42 -5.21
C HIS A 154 -2.70 -15.96 -5.32
N LYS A 155 -3.59 -16.78 -5.90
CA LYS A 155 -5.04 -16.49 -5.98
C LYS A 155 -5.67 -16.35 -4.60
N LYS A 156 -5.32 -17.26 -3.68
CA LYS A 156 -5.80 -17.24 -2.29
C LYS A 156 -5.36 -15.98 -1.56
N TRP A 157 -4.08 -15.62 -1.63
CA TRP A 157 -3.57 -14.44 -0.93
C TRP A 157 -4.02 -13.12 -1.55
N LYS A 158 -4.20 -13.06 -2.87
CA LYS A 158 -4.88 -11.92 -3.51
C LYS A 158 -6.26 -11.66 -2.88
N ARG A 159 -7.08 -12.70 -2.72
CA ARG A 159 -8.41 -12.58 -2.09
C ARG A 159 -8.32 -12.11 -0.64
N ARG A 160 -7.36 -12.63 0.12
CA ARG A 160 -7.12 -12.21 1.52
C ARG A 160 -6.66 -10.75 1.62
N THR A 161 -5.80 -10.30 0.72
CA THR A 161 -5.37 -8.89 0.66
C THR A 161 -6.53 -7.96 0.33
N ILE A 162 -7.42 -8.36 -0.59
CA ILE A 162 -8.66 -7.61 -0.86
C ILE A 162 -9.53 -7.55 0.40
N ALA A 163 -9.73 -8.68 1.08
CA ALA A 163 -10.49 -8.70 2.34
C ALA A 163 -9.84 -7.85 3.44
N PHE A 164 -8.51 -7.79 3.51
CA PHE A 164 -7.78 -6.90 4.42
C PHE A 164 -8.05 -5.42 4.09
N ILE A 165 -7.98 -5.04 2.81
CA ILE A 165 -8.27 -3.67 2.37
C ILE A 165 -9.73 -3.29 2.69
N LEU A 166 -10.68 -4.15 2.34
CA LEU A 166 -12.11 -3.94 2.63
C LEU A 166 -12.38 -3.91 4.13
N GLY A 167 -11.67 -4.73 4.91
CA GLY A 167 -11.76 -4.75 6.36
C GLY A 167 -11.31 -3.41 6.97
N ALA A 168 -10.23 -2.83 6.47
CA ALA A 168 -9.80 -1.49 6.88
C ALA A 168 -10.88 -0.43 6.60
N ILE A 169 -11.44 -0.41 5.38
CA ILE A 169 -12.52 0.53 5.02
C ILE A 169 -13.75 0.33 5.92
N ALA A 170 -14.13 -0.92 6.18
CA ALA A 170 -15.24 -1.24 7.07
C ALA A 170 -14.97 -0.77 8.51
N SER A 171 -13.75 -0.94 9.02
CA SER A 171 -13.34 -0.44 10.35
C SER A 171 -13.42 1.08 10.45
N LEU A 172 -13.05 1.81 9.38
CA LEU A 172 -13.19 3.26 9.32
C LEU A 172 -14.67 3.69 9.47
N LEU A 173 -15.54 3.12 8.63
CA LEU A 173 -16.97 3.44 8.63
C LEU A 173 -17.63 3.08 9.96
N LEU A 174 -17.31 1.90 10.50
CA LEU A 174 -17.82 1.46 11.79
C LEU A 174 -17.35 2.36 12.93
N GLY A 175 -16.10 2.84 12.89
CA GLY A 175 -15.58 3.80 13.86
C GLY A 175 -16.40 5.09 13.87
N ILE A 176 -16.60 5.70 12.70
CA ILE A 176 -17.40 6.94 12.56
C ILE A 176 -18.83 6.74 13.10
N ILE A 177 -19.50 5.65 12.70
CA ILE A 177 -20.86 5.33 13.17
C ILE A 177 -20.88 5.16 14.69
N THR A 178 -19.88 4.47 15.24
CA THR A 178 -19.78 4.23 16.69
C THR A 178 -19.57 5.54 17.45
N ALA A 179 -18.70 6.43 16.96
CA ALA A 179 -18.49 7.75 17.57
C ALA A 179 -19.80 8.55 17.62
N TYR A 180 -20.53 8.61 16.50
CA TYR A 180 -21.81 9.31 16.42
C TYR A 180 -22.87 8.71 17.36
N ALA A 181 -22.96 7.38 17.42
CA ALA A 181 -23.87 6.69 18.33
C ALA A 181 -23.54 6.97 19.80
N ILE A 182 -22.26 7.02 20.18
CA ILE A 182 -21.83 7.38 21.54
C ILE A 182 -22.29 8.79 21.88
N VAL A 183 -22.05 9.76 21.00
CA VAL A 183 -22.38 11.18 21.24
C VAL A 183 -23.88 11.41 21.46
N ILE A 184 -24.74 10.63 20.80
CA ILE A 184 -26.20 10.81 20.89
C ILE A 184 -26.85 9.98 22.01
N SER A 185 -26.24 8.85 22.38
CA SER A 185 -26.67 8.05 23.54
C SER A 185 -26.51 8.82 24.85
#